data_AF-A0A101ER94-F1
#
_entry.id   AF-A0A101ER94-F1
#
_cell.length_a   1.000
_cell.length_b   1.000
_cell.length_c   1.000
_cell.angle_alpha   90.00
_cell.angle_beta   90.00
_cell.angle_gamma   90.00
#
_symmetry.space_group_name_H-M   'P 1'
#
loop_
_entity.id
_entity.type
_entity.pdbx_description
1 polymer ?
#
loop_
_entity_poly.entity_id
_entity_poly.type
_entity_poly.pdbx_seq_one_letter_code
_entity_poly.pdbx_strand_id
1 'polypeptide(L)'
;MPGRYYKSLRKKQLLLAFFFITIPTLLMVLFIYYPLVFGIKISFYQYDIVGESLYIGLKNYVDLLRDPLFWNAFKNSLLYLLVVPPLQLISILLAVLLDRAIRGRNLFRTLIFLPVVTPITIAAITWQWMYREKGFINFLLQSLHIIIL
;
A
#
# COMPACT_ATOMS: atom_id res chain seq x y z
N MET A 1 21.30 -52.08 -6.43
CA MET A 1 21.57 -50.99 -7.40
C MET A 1 20.41 -49.98 -7.43
N PRO A 2 20.48 -48.82 -6.71
CA PRO A 2 19.34 -47.90 -6.56
C PRO A 2 19.36 -46.66 -7.49
N GLY A 3 20.13 -46.67 -8.59
CA GLY A 3 20.38 -45.47 -9.42
C GLY A 3 19.24 -44.99 -10.32
N ARG A 4 18.24 -45.85 -10.63
CA ARG A 4 17.08 -45.46 -11.47
C ARG A 4 15.99 -44.72 -10.69
N TYR A 5 15.79 -45.06 -9.41
CA TYR A 5 14.75 -44.48 -8.57
C TYR A 5 15.06 -43.00 -8.24
N TYR A 6 16.33 -42.67 -8.01
CA TYR A 6 16.75 -41.30 -7.69
C TYR A 6 16.61 -40.32 -8.87
N LYS A 7 16.82 -40.79 -10.11
CA LYS A 7 16.67 -39.95 -11.32
C LYS A 7 15.20 -39.62 -11.63
N SER A 8 14.27 -40.54 -11.37
CA SER A 8 12.83 -40.29 -11.60
C SER A 8 12.23 -39.35 -10.55
N LEU A 9 12.67 -39.46 -9.29
CA LEU A 9 12.31 -38.52 -8.22
C LEU A 9 12.80 -37.10 -8.52
N ARG A 10 14.04 -36.95 -9.01
CA ARG A 10 14.59 -35.64 -9.41
C ARG A 10 13.83 -35.00 -10.59
N LYS A 11 13.42 -35.79 -11.59
CA LYS A 11 12.58 -35.28 -12.69
C LYS A 11 11.20 -34.83 -12.21
N LYS A 12 10.55 -35.60 -11.33
CA LYS A 12 9.27 -35.21 -10.73
C LYS A 12 9.39 -33.94 -9.88
N GLN A 13 10.46 -33.80 -9.09
CA GLN A 13 10.73 -32.59 -8.30
C GLN A 13 10.99 -31.37 -9.18
N LEU A 14 11.73 -31.51 -10.29
CA LEU A 14 11.96 -30.41 -11.24
C LEU A 14 10.67 -29.99 -11.96
N LEU A 15 9.82 -30.95 -12.35
CA LEU A 15 8.52 -30.64 -12.94
C LEU A 15 7.61 -29.93 -11.94
N LEU A 16 7.55 -30.39 -10.69
CA LEU A 16 6.80 -29.71 -9.63
C LEU A 16 7.34 -28.30 -9.40
N ALA A 17 8.66 -28.15 -9.21
CA ALA A 17 9.29 -26.83 -9.06
C ALA A 17 8.96 -25.90 -10.25
N PHE A 18 8.99 -26.43 -11.47
CA PHE A 18 8.62 -25.67 -12.66
C PHE A 18 7.15 -25.24 -12.63
N PHE A 19 6.20 -26.12 -12.28
CA PHE A 19 4.80 -25.76 -12.12
C PHE A 19 4.57 -24.71 -11.03
N PHE A 20 5.21 -24.87 -9.86
CA PHE A 20 5.11 -23.94 -8.73
C PHE A 20 5.64 -22.54 -9.06
N ILE A 21 6.62 -22.42 -9.96
CA ILE A 21 7.14 -21.11 -10.40
C ILE A 21 6.32 -20.57 -11.58
N THR A 22 5.94 -21.42 -12.53
CA THR A 22 5.32 -21.00 -13.79
C THR A 22 3.95 -20.38 -13.57
N ILE A 23 3.11 -21.00 -12.72
CA ILE A 23 1.73 -20.52 -12.51
C ILE A 23 1.72 -19.11 -11.88
N PRO A 24 2.41 -18.83 -10.75
CA PRO A 24 2.46 -17.49 -10.18
C PRO A 24 3.14 -16.48 -11.12
N THR A 25 4.20 -16.88 -11.82
CA THR A 25 4.90 -15.98 -12.76
C THR A 25 3.97 -15.58 -13.91
N LEU A 26 3.22 -16.53 -14.47
CA LEU A 26 2.25 -16.24 -15.53
C LEU A 26 1.16 -15.28 -15.05
N LEU A 27 0.66 -15.47 -13.81
CA LEU A 27 -0.31 -14.56 -13.22
C LEU A 27 0.29 -13.16 -12.99
N MET A 28 1.53 -13.06 -12.51
CA MET A 28 2.21 -11.75 -12.39
C MET A 28 2.38 -11.08 -13.76
N VAL A 29 2.75 -11.83 -14.80
CA VAL A 29 2.85 -11.29 -16.16
C VAL A 29 1.52 -10.77 -16.65
N LEU A 30 0.44 -11.54 -16.47
CA LEU A 30 -0.88 -11.17 -16.96
C LEU A 30 -1.51 -10.00 -16.20
N PHE A 31 -1.37 -9.95 -14.87
CA PHE A 31 -2.09 -8.99 -14.03
C PHE A 31 -1.25 -7.83 -13.51
N ILE A 32 0.08 -7.90 -13.59
CA ILE A 32 0.97 -6.82 -13.14
C ILE A 32 1.73 -6.26 -14.34
N TYR A 33 2.52 -7.09 -15.04
CA TYR A 33 3.42 -6.58 -16.07
C TYR A 33 2.70 -6.16 -17.35
N TYR A 34 1.68 -6.90 -17.78
CA TYR A 34 0.87 -6.53 -18.94
C TYR A 34 0.17 -5.16 -18.77
N PRO A 35 -0.62 -4.90 -17.70
CA PRO A 35 -1.22 -3.59 -17.50
C PRO A 35 -0.20 -2.48 -17.24
N LEU A 36 0.97 -2.79 -16.65
CA LEU A 36 2.07 -1.82 -16.52
C LEU A 36 2.57 -1.34 -17.89
N VAL A 37 2.92 -2.28 -18.78
CA VAL A 37 3.41 -1.94 -20.13
C VAL A 37 2.32 -1.26 -20.95
N PHE A 38 1.08 -1.72 -20.82
CA PHE A 38 -0.07 -1.07 -21.46
C PHE A 38 -0.25 0.37 -20.95
N GLY A 39 -0.16 0.58 -19.63
CA GLY A 39 -0.20 1.89 -18.98
C GLY A 39 0.88 2.85 -19.50
N ILE A 40 2.11 2.35 -19.63
CA ILE A 40 3.22 3.10 -20.24
C ILE A 40 2.88 3.44 -21.68
N LYS A 41 2.37 2.49 -22.49
CA LYS A 41 1.99 2.76 -23.87
C LYS A 41 0.92 3.86 -23.95
N ILE A 42 -0.18 3.75 -23.21
CA ILE A 42 -1.28 4.73 -23.26
C ILE A 42 -0.86 6.11 -22.73
N SER A 43 0.17 6.20 -21.88
CA SER A 43 0.70 7.49 -21.41
C SER A 43 1.22 8.40 -22.53
N PHE A 44 1.56 7.84 -23.70
CA PHE A 44 1.97 8.60 -24.89
C PHE A 44 0.80 8.98 -25.81
N TYR A 45 -0.42 8.59 -25.45
CA TYR A 45 -1.63 8.87 -26.22
C TYR A 45 -2.52 9.82 -25.43
N GLN A 46 -3.30 10.63 -26.16
CA GLN A 46 -4.52 11.20 -25.63
C GLN A 46 -5.56 10.08 -25.68
N TYR A 47 -5.55 9.27 -24.63
CA TYR A 47 -6.33 8.05 -24.56
C TYR A 47 -7.80 8.38 -24.26
N ASP A 48 -8.69 7.93 -25.13
CA ASP A 48 -10.14 7.98 -24.95
C ASP A 48 -10.69 6.55 -24.94
N ILE A 49 -11.62 6.26 -24.03
CA ILE A 49 -12.20 4.93 -23.86
C ILE A 49 -13.27 4.66 -24.93
N VAL A 50 -13.97 5.72 -25.38
CA VAL A 50 -15.11 5.64 -26.30
C VAL A 50 -14.74 6.21 -27.68
N GLY A 51 -13.85 7.20 -27.72
CA GLY A 51 -13.40 7.87 -28.94
C GLY A 51 -12.10 7.33 -29.54
N GLU A 52 -11.59 8.05 -30.54
CA GLU A 52 -10.29 7.76 -31.15
C GLU A 52 -9.15 8.22 -30.24
N SER A 53 -8.23 7.30 -29.93
CA SER A 53 -7.02 7.62 -29.16
C SER A 53 -5.93 8.15 -30.09
N LEU A 54 -5.48 9.39 -29.86
CA LEU A 54 -4.45 10.04 -30.67
C LEU A 54 -3.07 9.88 -30.05
N TYR A 55 -2.07 9.52 -30.85
CA TYR A 55 -0.68 9.49 -30.38
C TYR A 55 -0.15 10.93 -30.28
N ILE A 56 0.19 11.37 -29.07
CA ILE A 56 0.67 12.74 -28.78
C ILE A 56 2.10 12.76 -28.24
N GLY A 57 2.79 11.60 -28.23
CA GLY A 57 4.17 11.46 -27.76
C GLY A 57 4.31 11.89 -26.31
N LEU A 58 5.24 12.80 -26.04
CA LEU A 58 5.57 13.24 -24.67
C LEU A 58 4.73 14.40 -24.15
N LYS A 59 3.70 14.84 -24.89
CA LYS A 59 2.91 16.02 -24.52
C LYS A 59 2.29 15.92 -23.13
N ASN A 60 1.71 14.76 -22.78
CA ASN A 60 1.17 14.50 -21.44
C ASN A 60 2.17 14.76 -20.31
N TYR A 61 3.45 14.41 -20.52
CA TYR A 61 4.51 14.61 -19.53
C TYR A 61 4.89 16.10 -19.40
N VAL A 62 4.97 16.83 -20.51
CA VAL A 62 5.24 18.28 -20.49
C VAL A 62 4.12 19.04 -19.79
N ASP A 63 2.87 18.67 -20.07
CA ASP A 63 1.70 19.28 -19.45
C ASP A 63 1.68 18.99 -17.94
N LEU A 64 1.96 17.74 -17.54
CA LEU A 64 2.06 17.34 -16.14
C LEU A 64 3.14 18.12 -15.36
N LEU A 65 4.31 18.36 -15.96
CA LEU A 65 5.40 19.11 -15.32
C LEU A 65 5.06 20.59 -15.12
N ARG A 66 4.09 21.13 -15.85
CA ARG A 66 3.61 22.52 -15.70
C ARG A 66 2.42 22.62 -14.76
N ASP A 67 1.82 21.51 -14.36
CA ASP A 67 0.66 21.48 -13.50
C ASP A 67 1.05 21.70 -12.02
N PRO A 68 0.61 22.80 -11.37
CA PRO A 68 0.88 23.02 -9.95
C PRO A 68 0.23 21.96 -9.04
N LEU A 69 -0.89 21.35 -9.46
CA LEU A 69 -1.54 20.28 -8.70
C LEU A 69 -0.66 19.02 -8.65
N PHE A 70 0.01 18.68 -9.75
CA PHE A 70 0.97 17.59 -9.79
C PHE A 70 2.11 17.81 -8.78
N TRP A 71 2.70 19.00 -8.76
CA TRP A 71 3.79 19.30 -7.81
C TRP A 71 3.34 19.32 -6.36
N ASN A 72 2.12 19.77 -6.07
CA ASN A 72 1.55 19.71 -4.74
C ASN A 72 1.34 18.25 -4.29
N ALA A 73 0.73 17.42 -5.14
CA ALA A 73 0.55 16.00 -4.88
C ALA A 73 1.90 15.29 -4.70
N PHE A 74 2.87 15.56 -5.57
CA PHE A 74 4.22 14.98 -5.50
C PHE A 74 4.94 15.33 -4.19
N LYS A 75 4.91 16.61 -3.77
CA LYS A 75 5.48 17.05 -2.49
C LYS A 75 4.79 16.36 -1.32
N ASN A 76 3.47 16.24 -1.33
CA ASN A 76 2.73 15.55 -0.28
C ASN A 76 3.14 14.08 -0.23
N SER A 77 3.16 13.37 -1.36
CA SER A 77 3.61 11.98 -1.44
C SER A 77 5.04 11.79 -0.93
N LEU A 78 5.95 12.70 -1.28
CA LEU A 78 7.33 12.67 -0.80
C LEU A 78 7.40 12.90 0.71
N LEU A 79 6.60 13.83 1.24
CA LEU A 79 6.52 14.07 2.68
C LEU A 79 6.00 12.84 3.42
N TYR A 80 4.96 12.16 2.90
CA TYR A 80 4.51 10.88 3.47
C TYR A 80 5.62 9.82 3.44
N LEU A 81 6.35 9.70 2.32
CA LEU A 81 7.47 8.76 2.18
C LEU A 81 8.59 9.03 3.21
N LEU A 82 8.83 10.28 3.56
CA LEU A 82 9.88 10.65 4.53
C LEU A 82 9.41 10.55 5.98
N VAL A 83 8.14 10.84 6.27
CA VAL A 83 7.60 10.92 7.64
C VAL A 83 7.09 9.58 8.15
N VAL A 84 6.46 8.77 7.29
CA VAL A 84 5.84 7.50 7.71
C VAL A 84 6.85 6.45 8.17
N PRO A 85 7.98 6.19 7.47
CA PRO A 85 8.93 5.16 7.90
C PRO A 85 9.55 5.41 9.28
N PRO A 86 9.98 6.65 9.64
CA PRO A 86 10.43 6.94 11.00
C PRO A 86 9.36 6.67 12.06
N LEU A 87 8.09 7.01 11.81
CA LEU A 87 7.00 6.68 12.71
C LEU A 87 6.84 5.16 12.88
N GLN A 88 7.07 4.40 11.82
CA GLN A 88 7.03 2.94 11.87
C GLN A 88 8.17 2.33 12.70
N LEU A 89 9.33 3.00 12.78
CA LEU A 89 10.39 2.60 13.70
C LEU A 89 9.93 2.67 15.16
N ILE A 90 9.10 3.66 15.52
CA ILE A 90 8.51 3.77 16.86
C ILE A 90 7.62 2.56 17.13
N SER A 91 6.81 2.13 16.16
CA SER A 91 5.97 0.93 16.28
C SER A 91 6.81 -0.33 16.49
N ILE A 92 7.95 -0.46 15.80
CA ILE A 92 8.88 -1.59 15.98
C ILE A 92 9.52 -1.55 17.37
N LEU A 93 9.96 -0.38 17.84
CA LEU A 93 10.50 -0.20 19.19
C LEU A 93 9.48 -0.61 20.27
N LEU A 94 8.22 -0.16 20.12
CA LEU A 94 7.13 -0.58 21.00
C LEU A 94 6.89 -2.09 20.94
N ALA A 95 6.93 -2.69 19.75
CA ALA A 95 6.77 -4.13 19.59
C ALA A 95 7.87 -4.93 20.32
N VAL A 96 9.13 -4.48 20.24
CA VAL A 96 10.27 -5.11 20.95
C VAL A 96 10.16 -4.93 22.47
N LEU A 97 9.74 -3.75 22.95
CA LEU A 97 9.50 -3.50 24.37
C LEU A 97 8.40 -4.42 24.93
N LEU A 98 7.33 -4.62 24.16
CA LEU A 98 6.19 -5.47 24.52
C LEU A 98 6.44 -6.97 24.33
N ASP A 99 7.55 -7.36 23.69
CA ASP A 99 7.90 -8.78 23.52
C ASP A 99 8.45 -9.42 24.80
N ARG A 100 8.87 -8.60 25.78
CA ARG A 100 9.17 -9.07 27.13
C ARG A 100 7.91 -9.67 27.77
N ALA A 101 8.07 -10.61 28.70
CA ALA A 101 6.96 -11.34 29.33
C ALA A 101 6.11 -10.44 30.26
N ILE A 102 5.34 -9.52 29.67
CA ILE A 102 4.45 -8.60 30.37
C ILE A 102 3.09 -9.30 30.57
N ARG A 103 2.52 -9.21 31.78
CA ARG A 103 1.15 -9.66 32.05
C ARG A 103 0.18 -8.86 31.17
N GLY A 104 -0.64 -9.56 30.37
CA GLY A 104 -1.61 -8.94 29.46
C GLY A 104 -1.18 -8.84 27.98
N ARG A 105 -0.05 -9.45 27.58
CA ARG A 105 0.48 -9.46 26.19
C ARG A 105 -0.57 -9.72 25.11
N ASN A 106 -1.50 -10.63 25.33
CA ASN A 106 -2.55 -10.98 24.35
C ASN A 106 -3.53 -9.81 24.12
N LEU A 107 -3.93 -9.12 25.18
CA LEU A 107 -4.83 -7.96 25.07
C LEU A 107 -4.16 -6.82 24.30
N PHE A 108 -2.90 -6.51 24.63
CA PHE A 108 -2.13 -5.48 23.94
C PHE A 108 -1.93 -5.79 22.45
N ARG A 109 -1.59 -7.05 22.11
CA ARG A 109 -1.51 -7.47 20.70
C ARG A 109 -2.85 -7.26 20.00
N THR A 110 -3.95 -7.72 20.56
CA THR A 110 -5.27 -7.54 19.94
C THR A 110 -5.62 -6.07 19.70
N LEU A 111 -5.36 -5.18 20.66
CA LEU A 111 -5.64 -3.74 20.51
C LEU A 111 -4.77 -3.08 19.43
N ILE A 112 -3.48 -3.44 19.34
CA ILE A 112 -2.57 -2.88 18.32
C ILE A 112 -2.89 -3.41 16.92
N PHE A 113 -3.39 -4.65 16.80
CA PHE A 113 -3.80 -5.23 15.52
C PHE A 113 -5.20 -4.79 15.06
N LEU A 114 -6.05 -4.32 15.96
CA LEU A 114 -7.43 -3.92 15.66
C LEU A 114 -7.56 -2.90 14.50
N PRO A 115 -6.72 -1.84 14.40
CA PRO A 115 -6.80 -0.88 13.31
C PRO A 115 -6.43 -1.48 11.96
N VAL A 116 -5.55 -2.49 11.93
CA VAL A 116 -5.09 -3.14 10.68
C VAL A 116 -6.20 -3.92 10.01
N VAL A 117 -7.11 -4.48 10.81
CA VAL A 117 -8.28 -5.22 10.32
C VAL A 117 -9.45 -4.28 9.99
N THR A 118 -9.39 -3.03 10.45
CA THR A 118 -10.44 -2.05 10.18
C THR A 118 -10.35 -1.56 8.72
N PRO A 119 -11.46 -1.59 7.96
CA PRO A 119 -11.48 -1.03 6.61
C PRO A 119 -11.06 0.44 6.60
N ILE A 120 -10.19 0.81 5.64
CA ILE A 120 -9.71 2.19 5.51
C ILE A 120 -10.85 3.21 5.38
N THR A 121 -11.95 2.82 4.72
CA THR A 121 -13.14 3.66 4.57
C THR A 121 -13.77 4.00 5.92
N ILE A 122 -13.90 3.02 6.81
CA ILE A 122 -14.45 3.25 8.16
C ILE A 122 -13.51 4.15 8.95
N ALA A 123 -12.21 3.86 8.92
CA ALA A 123 -11.21 4.68 9.58
C ALA A 123 -11.28 6.15 9.10
N ALA A 124 -11.39 6.37 7.79
CA ALA A 124 -11.50 7.71 7.21
C ALA A 124 -12.76 8.46 7.70
N ILE A 125 -13.93 7.80 7.72
CA ILE A 125 -15.17 8.39 8.21
C ILE A 125 -15.07 8.71 9.71
N THR A 126 -14.50 7.80 10.50
CA THR A 126 -14.28 8.02 11.93
C THR A 126 -13.40 9.24 12.17
N TRP A 127 -12.27 9.36 11.45
CA TRP A 127 -11.40 10.53 11.54
C TRP A 127 -12.12 11.81 11.12
N GLN A 128 -12.89 11.78 10.02
CA GLN A 128 -13.69 12.94 9.61
C GLN A 128 -14.67 13.37 10.70
N TRP A 129 -15.36 12.43 11.35
CA TRP A 129 -16.26 12.72 12.46
C TRP A 129 -15.52 13.27 13.68
N MET A 130 -14.36 12.71 14.01
CA MET A 130 -13.53 13.15 15.14
C MET A 130 -13.04 14.59 14.98
N TYR A 131 -12.68 15.00 13.76
CA TYR A 131 -12.18 16.34 13.43
C TYR A 131 -13.26 17.37 13.04
N ARG A 132 -14.55 17.00 13.02
CA ARG A 132 -15.63 17.97 12.83
C ARG A 132 -15.65 18.98 13.97
N GLU A 133 -16.26 20.15 13.73
CA GLU A 133 -16.38 21.22 14.73
C GLU A 133 -16.97 20.73 16.06
N LYS A 134 -18.06 19.93 16.02
CA LYS A 134 -18.66 19.27 17.19
C LYS A 134 -18.14 17.83 17.41
N GLY A 135 -16.96 17.53 16.90
CA GLY A 135 -16.32 16.22 16.99
C GLY A 135 -15.78 15.95 18.39
N PHE A 136 -15.56 14.68 18.68
CA PHE A 136 -15.06 14.22 19.98
C PHE A 136 -13.71 14.88 20.36
N ILE A 137 -12.81 15.10 19.40
CA ILE A 137 -11.52 15.74 19.65
C ILE A 137 -11.74 17.19 20.13
N ASN A 138 -12.56 17.96 19.43
CA ASN A 138 -12.81 19.35 19.81
C ASN A 138 -13.54 19.46 21.16
N PHE A 139 -14.47 18.54 21.44
CA PHE A 139 -15.10 18.45 22.76
C PHE A 139 -14.07 18.20 23.88
N LEU A 140 -13.11 17.29 23.67
CA LEU A 140 -12.03 17.05 24.62
C LEU A 140 -11.08 18.24 24.78
N LEU A 141 -10.75 18.93 23.68
CA LEU A 141 -9.87 20.10 23.73
C LEU A 141 -10.53 21.29 24.43
N GLN A 142 -11.85 21.45 24.28
CA GLN A 142 -12.65 22.44 25.00
C GLN A 142 -12.74 22.11 26.50
N SER A 143 -12.98 20.85 26.87
CA SER A 143 -13.05 20.46 28.30
C SER A 143 -11.71 20.66 29.02
N LEU A 144 -10.59 20.49 28.30
CA LEU A 144 -9.24 20.79 28.78
C LEU A 144 -8.87 22.28 28.69
N HIS A 145 -9.79 23.16 28.28
CA HIS A 145 -9.59 24.62 28.11
C HIS A 145 -8.44 25.00 27.15
N ILE A 146 -8.06 24.10 26.24
CA ILE A 146 -6.97 24.32 25.26
C ILE A 146 -7.48 25.14 24.06
N ILE A 147 -8.78 25.07 23.76
CA ILE A 147 -9.44 25.84 22.69
C ILE A 147 -10.59 26.63 23.31
N ILE A 148 -10.55 27.97 23.17
CA ILE A 148 -11.62 28.89 23.52
C ILE A 148 -12.27 29.36 22.22
N LEU A 149 -13.44 28.81 21.89
CA LEU A 149 -14.40 29.40 20.96
C LEU A 149 -15.77 29.33 21.61
#